data_AF-A0A3M5JA73-F1
#
_entry.id   AF-A0A3M5JA73-F1
#
_cell.length_a   1.000
_cell.length_b   1.000
_cell.length_c   1.000
_cell.angle_alpha   90.00
_cell.angle_beta   90.00
_cell.angle_gamma   90.00
#
_symmetry.space_group_name_H-M   'P 1'
#
loop_
_entity.id
_entity.type
_entity.pdbx_description
1 polymer ?
#
loop_
_entity_poly.entity_id
_entity_poly.type
_entity_poly.pdbx_seq_one_letter_code
_entity_poly.pdbx_strand_id
1 'polypeptide(L)'
;MRYQLALKAYVQQMGYGDVHPLVAFSGSVLPDEVIPEEVTESSSLLNAGLNGRDLAQAFDTQDFNVMIAANKYQTGFDQPKLCAMYVDKKLQGVDCVQTLSRLNRTFGDSKQTFILDFFNEPQDILDAFLPYYTKAELTDVTDPQIIYDL
;
A
#
# COMPACT_ATOMS: atom_id res chain seq x y z
N MET A 1 11.24 2.04 5.20
CA MET A 1 12.33 1.43 4.42
C MET A 1 12.59 -0.02 4.72
N ARG A 2 12.56 -0.43 5.99
CA ARG A 2 12.68 -1.83 6.39
C ARG A 2 11.68 -2.76 5.68
N TYR A 3 10.42 -2.35 5.53
CA TYR A 3 9.42 -3.09 4.75
C TYR A 3 9.82 -3.37 3.31
N GLN A 4 10.45 -2.40 2.62
CA GLN A 4 10.91 -2.59 1.24
C GLN A 4 12.02 -3.63 1.15
N LEU A 5 12.98 -3.56 2.06
CA LEU A 5 14.11 -4.49 2.08
C LEU A 5 13.65 -5.90 2.45
N ALA A 6 12.75 -6.01 3.44
CA ALA A 6 12.13 -7.28 3.80
C ALA A 6 11.34 -7.88 2.64
N LEU A 7 10.53 -7.08 1.94
CA LEU A 7 9.76 -7.53 0.78
C LEU A 7 10.67 -7.97 -0.37
N LYS A 8 11.73 -7.21 -0.69
CA LYS A 8 12.74 -7.61 -1.69
C LYS A 8 13.42 -8.93 -1.31
N ALA A 9 13.84 -9.07 -0.06
CA ALA A 9 14.47 -10.29 0.43
C ALA A 9 13.51 -11.50 0.33
N TYR A 10 12.24 -11.30 0.71
CA TYR A 10 11.20 -12.32 0.61
C TYR A 10 10.93 -12.74 -0.85
N VAL A 11 10.76 -11.77 -1.75
CA VAL A 11 10.58 -11.99 -3.19
C VAL A 11 11.74 -12.81 -3.77
N GLN A 12 12.98 -12.47 -3.40
CA GLN A 12 14.17 -13.21 -3.83
C GLN A 12 14.22 -14.62 -3.24
N GLN A 13 13.92 -14.77 -1.95
CA GLN A 13 13.92 -16.07 -1.27
C GLN A 13 12.88 -17.03 -1.86
N MET A 14 11.70 -16.51 -2.21
CA MET A 14 10.60 -17.29 -2.80
C MET A 14 10.73 -17.46 -4.32
N GLY A 15 11.65 -16.73 -4.96
CA GLY A 15 11.88 -16.80 -6.41
C GLY A 15 10.79 -16.15 -7.25
N TYR A 16 10.05 -15.19 -6.72
CA TYR A 16 9.05 -14.44 -7.50
C TYR A 16 9.75 -13.48 -8.48
N GLY A 17 9.47 -13.63 -9.77
CA GLY A 17 10.07 -12.82 -10.85
C GLY A 17 9.19 -11.67 -11.34
N ASP A 18 7.97 -11.58 -10.83
CA ASP A 18 6.90 -10.67 -11.26
C ASP A 18 6.43 -9.73 -10.14
N VAL A 19 7.12 -9.70 -9.00
CA VAL A 19 6.81 -8.83 -7.86
C VAL A 19 7.91 -7.79 -7.71
N HIS A 20 7.64 -6.59 -8.21
CA HIS A 20 8.57 -5.47 -8.15
C HIS A 20 8.02 -4.37 -7.24
N PRO A 21 8.62 -4.16 -6.06
CA PRO A 21 8.07 -3.20 -5.12
C PRO A 21 8.66 -1.80 -5.33
N LEU A 22 7.80 -0.79 -5.22
CA LEU A 22 8.08 0.64 -5.31
C LEU A 22 7.86 1.30 -3.96
N VAL A 23 8.69 2.25 -3.56
CA VAL A 23 8.52 3.01 -2.32
C VAL A 23 8.19 4.46 -2.62
N ALA A 24 7.14 4.98 -1.98
CA ALA A 24 6.75 6.37 -2.04
C ALA A 24 6.85 7.03 -0.66
N PHE A 25 7.74 8.02 -0.53
CA PHE A 25 7.88 8.82 0.70
C PHE A 25 8.47 10.19 0.37
N SER A 26 8.14 11.18 1.19
CA SER A 26 8.66 12.53 1.09
C SER A 26 9.87 12.71 2.01
N GLY A 27 10.90 13.40 1.49
CA GLY A 27 12.13 13.70 2.22
C GLY A 27 13.26 12.71 1.91
N SER A 28 14.24 12.64 2.81
CA SER A 28 15.34 11.69 2.75
C SER A 28 15.39 10.83 4.01
N VAL A 29 15.97 9.64 3.86
CA VAL A 29 16.30 8.75 4.97
C VAL A 29 17.81 8.72 5.09
N LEU A 30 18.30 9.12 6.26
CA LEU A 30 19.72 9.11 6.56
C LEU A 30 20.26 7.68 6.68
N PRO A 31 21.58 7.48 6.50
CA PRO A 31 22.21 6.19 6.68
C PRO A 31 21.97 5.62 8.09
N ASP A 32 21.77 4.31 8.18
CA ASP A 32 21.71 3.53 9.42
C ASP A 32 22.37 2.15 9.22
N GLU A 33 22.19 1.23 10.17
CA GLU A 33 22.74 -0.14 10.07
C GLU A 33 22.18 -0.94 8.88
N VAL A 34 21.07 -0.49 8.30
CA VAL A 34 20.32 -1.18 7.24
C VAL A 34 20.49 -0.47 5.89
N ILE A 35 20.55 0.86 5.88
CA ILE A 35 20.72 1.69 4.69
C ILE A 35 22.11 2.35 4.76
N PRO A 36 23.05 2.00 3.86
CA PRO A 36 24.43 2.45 3.97
C PRO A 36 24.64 3.92 3.56
N GLU A 37 23.67 4.53 2.89
CA GLU A 37 23.75 5.90 2.35
C GLU A 37 22.44 6.66 2.51
N GLU A 38 22.48 7.99 2.38
CA GLU A 38 21.25 8.78 2.37
C GLU A 38 20.45 8.46 1.10
N VAL A 39 19.17 8.15 1.28
CA VAL A 39 18.29 7.77 0.18
C VAL A 39 17.02 8.60 0.14
N THR A 40 16.56 8.87 -1.07
CA THR A 40 15.26 9.48 -1.37
C THR A 40 14.43 8.51 -2.21
N GLU A 41 13.18 8.86 -2.48
CA GLU A 41 12.31 8.10 -3.39
C GLU A 41 12.84 7.97 -4.83
N SER A 42 13.82 8.78 -5.24
CA SER A 42 14.46 8.66 -6.55
C SER A 42 15.73 7.79 -6.53
N SER A 43 16.16 7.31 -5.37
CA SER A 43 17.33 6.46 -5.25
C SER A 43 17.10 5.09 -5.89
N SER A 44 18.08 4.66 -6.69
CA SER A 44 18.12 3.34 -7.32
C SER A 44 18.19 2.19 -6.31
N LEU A 45 18.71 2.45 -5.09
CA LEU A 45 18.73 1.46 -4.01
C LEU A 45 17.30 1.03 -3.64
N LEU A 46 16.38 1.99 -3.60
CA LEU A 46 14.99 1.76 -3.20
C LEU A 46 14.12 1.39 -4.40
N ASN A 47 14.16 2.24 -5.44
CA ASN A 47 13.30 2.18 -6.61
C ASN A 47 14.12 1.91 -7.88
N ALA A 48 14.82 0.78 -7.90
CA ALA A 48 15.48 0.27 -9.09
C ALA A 48 14.47 0.17 -10.24
N GLY A 49 14.79 0.75 -11.40
CA GLY A 49 13.87 0.78 -12.55
C GLY A 49 12.92 1.98 -12.60
N LEU A 50 12.94 2.88 -11.62
CA LEU A 50 12.17 4.13 -11.70
C LEU A 50 12.64 4.99 -12.88
N ASN A 51 13.95 5.00 -13.15
CA ASN A 51 14.57 5.68 -14.30
C ASN A 51 14.19 7.17 -14.40
N GLY A 52 14.02 7.84 -13.25
CA GLY A 52 13.62 9.25 -13.17
C GLY A 52 12.16 9.53 -13.52
N ARG A 53 11.33 8.51 -13.74
CA ARG A 53 9.88 8.66 -13.95
C ARG A 53 9.19 9.10 -12.67
N ASP A 54 8.02 9.71 -12.80
CA ASP A 54 7.12 9.90 -11.67
C ASP A 54 6.66 8.54 -11.13
N LEU A 55 6.56 8.42 -9.80
CA LEU A 55 6.20 7.17 -9.14
C LEU A 55 4.80 6.69 -9.54
N ALA A 56 3.83 7.59 -9.70
CA ALA A 56 2.47 7.20 -10.08
C ALA A 56 2.43 6.71 -11.53
N GLN A 57 3.19 7.35 -12.43
CA GLN A 57 3.34 6.90 -13.81
C GLN A 57 4.05 5.55 -13.89
N ALA A 58 5.12 5.36 -13.12
CA ALA A 58 5.83 4.08 -13.07
C ALA A 58 4.96 2.97 -12.50
N PHE A 59 4.16 3.26 -11.48
CA PHE A 59 3.23 2.30 -10.89
C PHE A 59 2.01 1.98 -11.78
N ASP A 60 1.73 2.80 -12.78
CA ASP A 60 0.69 2.50 -13.77
C ASP A 60 1.15 1.50 -14.85
N THR A 61 2.45 1.21 -14.94
CA THR A 61 3.00 0.19 -15.84
C THR A 61 3.04 -1.19 -15.17
N GLN A 62 3.60 -2.18 -15.87
CA GLN A 62 3.86 -3.51 -15.29
C GLN A 62 5.19 -3.60 -14.54
N ASP A 63 5.97 -2.51 -14.51
CA ASP A 63 7.31 -2.49 -13.93
C ASP A 63 7.27 -2.57 -12.40
N PHE A 64 6.14 -2.20 -11.79
CA PHE A 64 5.93 -2.21 -10.35
C PHE A 64 4.53 -2.73 -10.01
N ASN A 65 4.44 -3.56 -8.97
CA ASN A 65 3.21 -4.29 -8.63
C ASN A 65 2.77 -4.04 -7.18
N VAL A 66 3.69 -3.56 -6.33
CA VAL A 66 3.44 -3.23 -4.93
C VAL A 66 4.00 -1.84 -4.65
N MET A 67 3.20 -0.95 -4.07
CA MET A 67 3.67 0.36 -3.62
C MET A 67 3.63 0.46 -2.10
N ILE A 68 4.79 0.67 -1.48
CA ILE A 68 4.95 0.92 -0.06
C ILE A 68 4.95 2.43 0.15
N ALA A 69 3.83 2.97 0.64
CA ALA A 69 3.69 4.40 0.94
C ALA A 69 3.80 4.64 2.45
N ALA A 70 4.66 5.59 2.86
CA ALA A 70 4.80 5.97 4.26
C ALA A 70 4.05 7.29 4.57
N ASN A 71 4.59 8.40 4.09
CA ASN A 71 4.04 9.76 4.28
C ASN A 71 3.67 10.45 2.96
N LYS A 72 4.08 9.90 1.81
CA LYS A 72 3.67 10.39 0.50
C LYS A 72 2.36 9.74 0.08
N TYR A 73 1.66 10.41 -0.83
CA TYR A 73 0.36 9.96 -1.31
C TYR A 73 -0.68 9.85 -0.20
N GLN A 74 -0.58 10.60 0.90
CA GLN A 74 -1.67 10.69 1.89
C GLN A 74 -2.91 11.39 1.33
N THR A 75 -2.76 12.19 0.27
CA THR A 75 -3.83 12.76 -0.54
C THR A 75 -3.47 12.71 -2.03
N GLY A 76 -4.47 12.68 -2.91
CA GLY A 76 -4.29 12.92 -4.36
C GLY A 76 -3.69 11.79 -5.20
N PHE A 77 -3.35 10.63 -4.63
CA PHE A 77 -2.98 9.45 -5.42
C PHE A 77 -4.22 8.73 -5.93
N ASP A 78 -4.32 8.57 -7.25
CA ASP A 78 -5.42 7.90 -7.92
C ASP A 78 -4.86 6.83 -8.86
N GLN A 79 -5.16 5.57 -8.58
CA GLN A 79 -4.75 4.45 -9.41
C GLN A 79 -5.90 3.44 -9.50
N PRO A 80 -6.69 3.46 -10.59
CA PRO A 80 -7.83 2.57 -10.77
C PRO A 80 -7.49 1.09 -10.67
N LYS A 81 -6.26 0.68 -11.01
CA LYS A 81 -5.80 -0.72 -10.94
C LYS A 81 -5.57 -1.25 -9.52
N LEU A 82 -5.58 -0.39 -8.48
CA LEU A 82 -5.36 -0.82 -7.10
C LEU A 82 -6.46 -1.77 -6.62
N CYS A 83 -6.12 -3.04 -6.38
CA CYS A 83 -7.03 -4.07 -5.88
C CYS A 83 -6.81 -4.42 -4.40
N ALA A 84 -5.68 -4.06 -3.81
CA ALA A 84 -5.34 -4.44 -2.44
C ALA A 84 -4.76 -3.26 -1.67
N MET A 85 -5.07 -3.17 -0.38
CA MET A 85 -4.42 -2.23 0.54
C MET A 85 -4.06 -2.93 1.85
N TYR A 86 -2.81 -2.78 2.25
CA TYR A 86 -2.30 -3.26 3.53
C TYR A 86 -2.12 -2.05 4.45
N VAL A 87 -2.78 -2.06 5.59
CA VAL A 87 -2.82 -0.92 6.52
C VAL A 87 -2.07 -1.30 7.79
N ASP A 88 -0.99 -0.58 8.06
CA ASP A 88 -0.21 -0.66 9.30
C ASP A 88 -0.06 0.75 9.91
N LYS A 89 -1.19 1.46 10.00
CA LYS A 89 -1.29 2.76 10.65
C LYS A 89 -2.68 2.96 11.20
N LYS A 90 -2.77 3.82 12.22
CA LYS A 90 -4.05 4.26 12.73
C LYS A 90 -4.83 5.04 11.67
N LEU A 91 -6.08 4.64 11.43
CA LEU A 91 -7.04 5.31 10.54
C LEU A 91 -8.23 5.77 11.37
N GLN A 92 -8.59 7.05 11.29
CA GLN A 92 -9.72 7.60 12.03
C GLN A 92 -10.47 8.68 11.25
N GLY A 93 -11.79 8.74 11.46
CA GLY A 93 -12.66 9.75 10.89
C GLY A 93 -12.50 9.89 9.37
N VAL A 94 -12.31 11.12 8.91
CA VAL A 94 -12.18 11.44 7.48
C VAL A 94 -10.96 10.76 6.83
N ASP A 95 -9.83 10.64 7.53
CA ASP A 95 -8.60 10.02 6.97
C ASP A 95 -8.84 8.54 6.63
N CYS A 96 -9.61 7.83 7.46
CA CYS A 96 -10.01 6.46 7.21
C CYS A 96 -10.78 6.34 5.90
N VAL A 97 -11.87 7.11 5.77
CA VAL A 97 -12.72 7.09 4.58
C VAL A 97 -11.94 7.49 3.33
N GLN A 98 -11.14 8.55 3.39
CA GLN A 98 -10.33 9.02 2.27
C GLN A 98 -9.26 8.02 1.85
N THR A 99 -8.65 7.30 2.80
CA THR A 99 -7.61 6.31 2.51
C THR A 99 -8.22 5.07 1.88
N LEU A 100 -9.21 4.45 2.54
CA LEU A 100 -9.79 3.18 2.09
C LEU A 100 -10.62 3.35 0.80
N SER A 101 -11.27 4.50 0.61
CA SER A 101 -12.09 4.76 -0.60
C SER A 101 -11.27 4.83 -1.89
N ARG A 102 -9.93 4.87 -1.82
CA ARG A 102 -9.08 4.82 -3.02
C ARG A 102 -9.18 3.51 -3.78
N LEU A 103 -9.51 2.43 -3.09
CA LEU A 103 -9.75 1.14 -3.74
C LEU A 103 -11.06 1.14 -4.55
N ASN A 104 -12.03 2.02 -4.22
CA ASN A 104 -13.36 2.03 -4.83
C ASN A 104 -13.38 2.56 -6.28
N ARG A 105 -12.22 2.83 -6.89
CA ARG A 105 -12.14 3.14 -8.32
C ARG A 105 -12.49 1.92 -9.16
N THR A 106 -13.42 2.07 -10.09
CA THR A 106 -13.77 1.00 -11.03
C THR A 106 -12.65 0.79 -12.06
N PHE A 107 -12.35 -0.46 -12.37
CA PHE A 107 -11.37 -0.81 -13.40
C PHE A 107 -11.69 -2.19 -13.97
N GLY A 108 -12.24 -2.21 -15.18
CA GLY A 108 -12.81 -3.43 -15.77
C GLY A 108 -13.96 -4.02 -14.94
N ASP A 109 -14.48 -5.14 -15.42
CA ASP A 109 -15.69 -5.76 -14.84
C ASP A 109 -15.35 -6.76 -13.70
N SER A 110 -14.08 -7.09 -13.51
CA SER A 110 -13.62 -8.17 -12.62
C SER A 110 -12.74 -7.71 -11.46
N LYS A 111 -12.57 -6.40 -11.25
CA LYS A 111 -11.74 -5.90 -10.16
C LYS A 111 -12.42 -6.18 -8.81
N GLN A 112 -11.85 -7.13 -8.08
CA GLN A 112 -12.15 -7.33 -6.66
C GLN A 112 -11.18 -6.50 -5.82
N THR A 113 -11.69 -5.96 -4.71
CA THR A 113 -10.91 -5.15 -3.78
C THR A 113 -10.88 -5.80 -2.41
N PHE A 114 -9.72 -5.83 -1.77
CA PHE A 114 -9.61 -6.25 -0.37
C PHE A 114 -8.68 -5.33 0.41
N ILE A 115 -8.95 -5.23 1.72
CA ILE A 115 -8.15 -4.47 2.68
C ILE A 115 -7.71 -5.45 3.75
N LEU A 116 -6.42 -5.43 4.06
CA LEU A 116 -5.87 -6.12 5.21
C LEU A 116 -5.36 -5.08 6.21
N ASP A 117 -6.07 -4.94 7.31
CA ASP A 117 -5.75 -3.98 8.37
C ASP A 117 -5.12 -4.70 9.57
N PHE A 118 -3.91 -4.29 9.93
CA PHE A 118 -3.15 -4.87 11.04
C PHE A 118 -3.17 -4.01 12.30
N PHE A 119 -3.80 -2.83 12.24
CA PHE A 119 -3.71 -1.82 13.30
C PHE A 119 -5.07 -1.45 13.91
N ASN A 120 -6.12 -1.35 13.10
CA ASN A 120 -7.40 -0.80 13.52
C ASN A 120 -8.43 -1.89 13.84
N GLU A 121 -9.30 -1.59 14.79
CA GLU A 121 -10.45 -2.44 15.11
C GLU A 121 -11.53 -2.26 14.04
N PRO A 122 -12.21 -3.34 13.58
CA PRO A 122 -13.26 -3.26 12.57
C PRO A 122 -14.38 -2.26 12.91
N GLN A 123 -14.71 -2.11 14.19
CA GLN A 123 -15.74 -1.18 14.66
C GLN A 123 -15.32 0.29 14.44
N ASP A 124 -14.05 0.63 14.67
CA ASP A 124 -13.55 2.00 14.46
C ASP A 124 -13.63 2.39 12.97
N ILE A 125 -13.38 1.42 12.09
CA ILE A 125 -13.53 1.60 10.64
C ILE A 125 -15.00 1.81 10.28
N LEU A 126 -15.90 0.97 10.80
CA LEU A 126 -17.35 1.12 10.56
C LEU A 126 -17.86 2.49 11.03
N ASP A 127 -17.51 2.89 12.25
CA ASP A 127 -17.91 4.16 12.84
C ASP A 127 -17.38 5.37 12.04
N ALA A 128 -16.21 5.23 11.41
CA ALA A 128 -15.69 6.25 10.51
C ALA A 128 -16.49 6.36 9.20
N PHE A 129 -17.09 5.27 8.72
CA PHE A 129 -17.86 5.22 7.47
C PHE A 129 -19.33 5.60 7.62
N LEU A 130 -19.96 5.29 8.76
CA LEU A 130 -21.39 5.56 9.02
C LEU A 130 -21.83 7.01 8.76
N PRO A 131 -21.04 8.06 9.05
CA PRO A 131 -21.42 9.44 8.74
C PRO A 131 -21.52 9.75 7.24
N TYR A 132 -20.86 8.97 6.39
CA TYR A 132 -20.72 9.24 4.96
C TYR A 132 -21.51 8.26 4.08
N TYR A 133 -21.87 7.08 4.60
CA TYR A 133 -22.55 6.03 3.86
C TYR A 133 -23.85 5.64 4.54
N THR A 134 -24.97 5.73 3.81
CA THR A 134 -26.32 5.43 4.31
C THR A 134 -26.53 3.96 4.67
N LYS A 135 -25.66 3.06 4.18
CA LYS A 135 -25.60 1.63 4.51
C LYS A 135 -24.14 1.19 4.55
N ALA A 136 -23.51 1.30 5.70
CA ALA A 136 -22.28 0.57 6.00
C ALA A 136 -22.66 -0.57 6.96
N GLU A 137 -22.40 -1.80 6.55
CA GLU A 137 -22.67 -3.00 7.35
C GLU A 137 -21.38 -3.82 7.41
N LEU A 138 -20.96 -4.22 8.61
CA LEU A 138 -19.86 -5.17 8.77
C LEU A 138 -20.42 -6.58 8.53
N THR A 139 -20.05 -7.20 7.41
CA THR A 139 -20.64 -8.49 7.02
C THR A 139 -19.97 -9.67 7.72
N ASP A 140 -18.66 -9.59 8.00
CA ASP A 140 -17.94 -10.54 8.87
C ASP A 140 -16.50 -10.05 9.16
N VAL A 141 -15.87 -10.59 10.21
CA VAL A 141 -14.42 -10.41 10.45
C VAL A 141 -13.70 -11.62 9.84
N THR A 142 -12.90 -11.41 8.80
CA THR A 142 -12.14 -12.49 8.15
C THR A 142 -11.19 -13.13 9.17
N ASP A 143 -11.21 -14.47 9.28
CA ASP A 143 -10.34 -15.21 10.19
C ASP A 143 -8.85 -14.88 9.90
N PRO A 144 -8.09 -14.36 10.88
CA PRO A 144 -6.67 -14.05 10.73
C PRO A 144 -5.82 -15.24 10.26
N GLN A 145 -6.28 -16.47 10.46
CA GLN A 145 -5.56 -17.68 10.03
C GLN A 145 -5.59 -17.95 8.53
N ILE A 146 -6.47 -17.29 7.77
CA ILE A 146 -6.51 -17.43 6.30
C ILE A 146 -5.19 -17.00 5.63
N ILE A 147 -4.40 -16.14 6.28
CA ILE A 147 -3.09 -15.70 5.79
C ILE A 147 -2.04 -16.83 5.85
N TYR A 148 -2.18 -17.78 6.77
CA TYR A 148 -1.21 -18.89 6.95
C TYR A 148 -1.52 -20.11 6.08
N ASP A 149 -2.70 -20.16 5.46
CA ASP A 149 -3.17 -21.29 4.64
C ASP A 149 -3.06 -21.06 3.12
N LEU A 150 -2.46 -19.94 2.69
CA LEU A 150 -2.11 -19.62 1.29
C LEU A 150 -0.66 -19.98 0.96
#